data_AF-A0A5K0YS80-F1
#
_entry.id   AF-A0A5K0YS80-F1
#
_cell.length_a   1.000
_cell.length_b   1.000
_cell.length_c   1.000
_cell.angle_alpha   90.00
_cell.angle_beta   90.00
_cell.angle_gamma   90.00
#
_symmetry.space_group_name_H-M   'P 1'
#
loop_
_entity.id
_entity.type
_entity.pdbx_description
1 polymer ?
#
loop_
_entity_poly.entity_id
_entity_poly.type
_entity_poly.pdbx_seq_one_letter_code
_entity_poly.pdbx_strand_id
1 'polypeptide(L)' 'TEDFWREARILSKLHHPNVVAFYGVVPDGIGGTLATVTEYMVNGSLRHVLLRKD' A
#
# COMPACT_ATOMS: atom_id res chain seq x y z
N THR A 1 -11.72 12.16 -0.89
CA THR A 1 -10.37 12.31 -1.50
C THR A 1 -9.38 12.89 -0.51
N GLU A 2 -9.77 13.81 0.37
CA GLU A 2 -8.87 14.33 1.44
C GLU A 2 -8.24 13.23 2.31
N ASP A 3 -9.03 12.25 2.77
CA ASP A 3 -8.49 11.14 3.58
C ASP A 3 -7.44 10.31 2.85
N PHE A 4 -7.63 10.10 1.53
CA PHE A 4 -6.66 9.39 0.70
C PHE A 4 -5.31 10.13 0.66
N TRP A 5 -5.35 11.45 0.44
CA TRP A 5 -4.13 12.27 0.42
C TRP A 5 -3.47 12.35 1.80
N ARG A 6 -4.28 12.36 2.86
CA ARG A 6 -3.78 12.28 4.24
C ARG A 6 -3.05 10.96 4.49
N GLU A 7 -3.61 9.83 4.10
CA GLU A 7 -2.96 8.51 4.21
C GLU A 7 -1.69 8.44 3.38
N ALA A 8 -1.73 8.85 2.11
CA ALA A 8 -0.55 8.90 1.24
C ALA A 8 0.58 9.74 1.85
N ARG A 9 0.24 10.90 2.46
CA ARG A 9 1.22 11.76 3.12
C ARG A 9 1.81 11.12 4.37
N ILE A 10 1.04 10.34 5.13
CA ILE A 10 1.56 9.59 6.27
C ILE A 10 2.48 8.48 5.79
N LEU A 11 2.04 7.66 4.83
CA LEU A 11 2.79 6.55 4.26
C LEU A 11 4.12 7.00 3.62
N SER A 12 4.14 8.17 2.97
CA SER A 12 5.35 8.75 2.37
C SER A 12 6.48 9.06 3.36
N LYS A 13 6.20 9.07 4.67
CA LYS A 13 7.19 9.33 5.71
C LYS A 13 7.77 8.06 6.33
N LEU A 14 7.19 6.89 6.03
CA LEU A 14 7.54 5.64 6.67
C LEU A 14 8.56 4.87 5.82
N HIS A 15 9.83 4.95 6.21
CA HIS A 15 10.92 4.22 5.57
C HIS A 15 11.65 3.37 6.62
N HIS A 16 11.26 2.10 6.73
CA HIS A 16 11.85 1.16 7.69
C HIS A 16 11.74 -0.28 7.13
N PRO A 17 12.72 -1.17 7.35
CA PRO A 17 12.73 -2.53 6.78
C PRO A 17 11.52 -3.41 7.13
N ASN A 18 10.80 -3.09 8.21
CA ASN A 18 9.60 -3.84 8.65
C ASN A 18 8.28 -3.08 8.42
N VAL A 19 8.30 -2.03 7.61
CA VAL A 19 7.10 -1.27 7.22
C VAL A 19 7.01 -1.32 5.70
N VAL A 20 5.80 -1.56 5.18
CA VAL A 20 5.57 -1.67 3.75
C VAL A 20 6.06 -0.41 3.02
N ALA A 21 6.89 -0.59 2.00
CA ALA A 21 7.40 0.50 1.18
C ALA A 21 6.26 1.14 0.36
N PHE A 22 6.08 2.44 0.53
CA PHE A 22 5.17 3.26 -0.25
C PHE A 22 5.95 3.98 -1.36
N TYR A 23 5.55 3.76 -2.62
CA TYR A 23 6.24 4.36 -3.77
C TYR A 23 5.58 5.65 -4.25
N GLY A 24 4.26 5.79 -4.09
CA GLY A 24 3.56 7.01 -4.48
C GLY A 24 2.07 6.84 -4.76
N VAL A 25 1.51 7.88 -5.36
CA VAL A 25 0.11 7.95 -5.80
C VAL A 25 0.06 8.10 -7.31
N VAL A 26 -0.91 7.44 -7.93
CA VAL A 26 -1.35 7.70 -9.31
C VAL A 26 -2.66 8.48 -9.23
N PRO A 27 -2.65 9.81 -9.45
CA PRO A 27 -3.84 10.64 -9.29
C PRO A 27 -4.86 10.47 -10.43
N ASP A 28 -4.39 10.14 -11.64
CA ASP A 28 -5.20 10.00 -12.85
C ASP A 28 -4.82 8.71 -13.60
N GLY A 29 -5.08 7.57 -12.96
CA GLY A 29 -4.87 6.26 -13.55
C GLY A 29 -5.86 5.95 -14.68
N ILE A 30 -5.76 4.75 -15.24
CA ILE A 30 -6.70 4.28 -16.28
C ILE A 30 -8.14 4.42 -15.77
N GLY A 31 -8.99 5.08 -16.55
CA GLY A 31 -10.38 5.35 -16.18
C GLY A 31 -10.57 6.44 -15.13
N GLY A 32 -9.57 7.31 -14.89
CA GLY A 32 -9.64 8.37 -13.88
C GLY A 32 -9.53 7.84 -12.45
N THR A 33 -8.85 6.70 -12.28
CA THR A 33 -8.72 6.04 -10.97
C THR A 33 -7.60 6.65 -10.15
N LEU A 34 -7.88 6.88 -8.86
CA LEU A 34 -6.91 7.30 -7.86
C LEU A 34 -6.38 6.06 -7.13
N ALA A 35 -5.07 5.82 -7.17
CA ALA A 35 -4.46 4.62 -6.59
C ALA A 35 -3.15 4.90 -5.86
N THR A 36 -2.83 4.08 -4.85
CA THR A 36 -1.52 4.03 -4.21
C THR A 36 -0.67 2.94 -4.85
N VAL A 37 0.65 3.13 -4.84
CA VAL A 37 1.62 2.13 -5.28
C VAL A 37 2.49 1.76 -4.09
N THR A 38 2.54 0.48 -3.77
CA THR A 38 3.37 -0.10 -2.71
C THR A 38 4.19 -1.26 -3.24
N GLU A 39 5.16 -1.72 -2.45
CA GLU A 39 5.79 -3.01 -2.72
C GLU A 39 4.76 -4.16 -2.73
N TYR A 40 5.05 -5.19 -3.53
CA TYR A 40 4.20 -6.35 -3.67
C TYR A 40 4.57 -7.43 -2.65
N MET A 41 3.64 -7.77 -1.77
CA MET A 41 3.80 -8.81 -0.76
C MET A 41 3.35 -10.17 -1.33
N VAL A 42 4.28 -10.95 -1.87
CA VAL A 42 3.99 -12.22 -2.58
C VAL A 42 3.19 -13.24 -1.76
N ASN A 43 3.40 -13.28 -0.44
CA ASN A 43 2.68 -14.18 0.48
C ASN A 43 1.39 -13.57 1.04
N GLY A 44 1.02 -12.36 0.60
CA GLY A 44 -0.13 -11.63 1.08
C GLY A 44 0.01 -11.17 2.55
N SER A 45 -1.12 -11.09 3.24
CA SER A 45 -1.14 -10.67 4.64
C SER A 45 -0.69 -11.78 5.58
N LEU A 46 -0.18 -11.42 6.76
CA LEU A 46 0.16 -12.38 7.80
C LEU A 46 -1.04 -13.26 8.19
N ARG A 47 -2.27 -12.69 8.23
CA ARG A 47 -3.50 -13.46 8.46
C ARG A 47 -3.68 -14.56 7.41
N HIS A 48 -3.43 -14.26 6.13
CA HIS A 48 -3.51 -15.25 5.07
C HIS A 48 -2.52 -16.40 5.32
N VAL A 49 -1.27 -16.07 5.62
CA VAL A 49 -0.22 -17.06 5.87
C VAL A 49 -0.53 -17.92 7.11
N LEU A 50 -0.97 -17.32 8.22
CA LEU A 50 -1.24 -18.06 9.47
C LEU A 50 -2.49 -18.94 9.43
N LEU A 51 -3.46 -18.61 8.57
CA LEU A 51 -4.68 -19.41 8.40
C LEU A 51 -4.55 -20.51 7.35
N ARG A 52 -3.46 -20.53 6.57
CA ARG A 52 -3.14 -21.69 5.75
C ARG A 52 -2.81 -22.86 6.66
N LYS A 53 -3.75 -23.80 6.76
CA LYS A 53 -3.46 -25.15 7.20
C LYS A 53 -2.95 -25.90 5.98
N ASP A 54 -1.64 -26.06 5.90
CA ASP A 54 -1.09 -27.20 5.18
C ASP A 54 -1.46 -28.49 5.94
#